data_AF-A0A329RR44-F1
#
_entry.id   AF-A0A329RR44-F1
#
_cell.length_a   1.000
_cell.length_b   1.000
_cell.length_c   1.000
_cell.angle_alpha   90.00
_cell.angle_beta   90.00
_cell.angle_gamma   90.00
#
_symmetry.space_group_name_H-M   'P 1'
#
loop_
_entity.id
_entity.type
_entity.pdbx_description
1 polymer ?
#
loop_
_entity_poly.entity_id
_entity_poly.type
_entity_poly.pdbx_seq_one_letter_code
_entity_poly.pdbx_strand_id
1 'polypeptide(L)' 'MSVVRGHLRLRYDKLTGSMLLHNADTDHDMQNDLLPALTAEERSEWISWRDAGRRINGYYTKRWEDKCLLDRDC' A
#
# COMPACT_ATOMS: atom_id res chain seq x y z
N MET A 1 4.55 1.94 -3.85
CA MET A 1 3.07 1.80 -3.87
C MET A 1 2.50 2.42 -2.61
N SER A 2 1.21 2.75 -2.61
CA SER A 2 0.53 3.27 -1.43
C SER A 2 -0.92 2.79 -1.38
N VAL A 3 -1.47 2.70 -0.17
CA VAL A 3 -2.91 2.57 0.05
C VAL A 3 -3.43 3.96 0.43
N VAL A 4 -4.51 4.41 -0.20
CA VAL A 4 -5.19 5.68 0.15
C VAL A 4 -6.61 5.35 0.63
N ARG A 5 -6.99 5.87 1.79
CA ARG A 5 -8.33 5.70 2.37
C ARG A 5 -8.76 7.00 3.04
N GLY A 6 -9.80 7.62 2.50
CA GLY A 6 -10.15 8.99 2.88
C GLY A 6 -8.97 9.92 2.70
N HIS A 7 -8.65 10.68 3.75
CA HIS A 7 -7.51 11.61 3.78
C HIS A 7 -6.19 10.92 4.14
N LEU A 8 -6.18 9.62 4.45
CA LEU A 8 -4.98 8.92 4.90
C LEU A 8 -4.30 8.18 3.75
N ARG A 9 -2.96 8.26 3.71
CA ARG A 9 -2.13 7.51 2.77
C ARG A 9 -1.06 6.72 3.53
N LEU A 10 -1.14 5.40 3.39
CA LEU A 10 -0.10 4.48 3.82
C LEU A 10 0.92 4.31 2.70
N ARG A 11 2.15 4.79 2.90
CA ARG A 11 3.30 4.45 2.05
C ARG A 11 3.99 3.23 2.61
N TYR A 12 4.51 2.41 1.70
CA TYR A 12 5.31 1.27 2.09
C TYR A 12 6.40 1.00 1.05
N ASP A 13 7.54 0.57 1.56
CA ASP A 13 8.64 0.08 0.76
C ASP A 13 8.66 -1.45 0.77
N LYS A 14 8.89 -2.04 -0.40
CA LYS A 14 8.93 -3.51 -0.53
C LYS A 14 10.26 -4.07 -0.04
N LEU A 15 11.36 -3.34 -0.25
CA LEU A 15 12.72 -3.83 0.03
C LEU A 15 13.00 -3.86 1.53
N THR A 16 12.70 -2.76 2.23
CA THR A 16 12.93 -2.60 3.67
C THR A 16 11.74 -3.04 4.51
N GLY A 17 10.56 -3.18 3.92
CA GLY A 17 9.32 -3.47 4.65
C GLY A 17 8.81 -2.30 5.49
N SER A 18 9.43 -1.12 5.38
CA SER A 18 9.02 0.08 6.09
C SER A 18 7.64 0.54 5.68
N MET A 19 6.92 1.13 6.63
CA MET A 19 5.56 1.65 6.48
C MET A 19 5.48 3.01 7.15
N LEU A 20 4.78 3.94 6.52
CA LEU A 20 4.50 5.28 7.04
C LEU A 20 3.07 5.65 6.70
N LEU A 21 2.31 6.12 7.69
CA LEU A 21 0.94 6.59 7.51
C LEU A 21 0.90 8.09 7.76
N HIS A 22 0.34 8.87 6.82
CA HIS A 22 0.18 10.32 6.99
C HIS A 22 -1.16 10.78 6.43
N ASN A 23 -1.56 12.00 6.79
CA ASN A 23 -2.68 12.68 6.14
C ASN A 23 -2.20 13.25 4.79
N ALA A 24 -2.73 12.72 3.70
CA ALA A 24 -2.35 13.07 2.34
C ALA A 24 -2.74 14.50 1.93
N ASP A 25 -3.70 15.10 2.63
CA ASP A 25 -4.25 16.42 2.30
C ASP A 25 -3.55 17.55 3.06
N THR A 26 -3.01 17.26 4.26
CA THR A 26 -2.42 18.29 5.14
C THR A 26 -0.94 18.06 5.45
N ASP A 27 -0.42 16.86 5.24
CA ASP A 27 0.97 16.48 5.53
C ASP A 27 1.67 15.93 4.27
N HIS A 28 1.71 16.75 3.21
CA HIS A 28 2.28 16.35 1.92
C HIS A 28 3.75 15.92 1.99
N ASP A 29 4.51 16.52 2.90
CA ASP A 29 5.93 16.24 3.13
C ASP A 29 6.16 15.05 4.07
N MET A 30 5.09 14.40 4.54
CA MET A 30 5.14 13.17 5.36
C MET A 30 5.97 13.34 6.64
N GLN A 31 5.84 14.48 7.30
CA GLN A 31 6.62 14.80 8.51
C GLN A 31 6.04 14.11 9.75
N ASN A 32 4.76 13.71 9.71
CA ASN A 32 4.05 13.15 10.85
C ASN A 32 3.62 11.71 10.56
N ASP A 33 4.42 10.74 11.01
CA ASP A 33 4.03 9.34 10.94
C ASP A 33 2.97 9.01 12.01
N LEU A 34 1.76 8.72 11.54
CA LEU A 34 0.61 8.35 12.34
C LEU A 34 0.59 6.84 12.68
N LEU A 35 1.39 6.03 11.99
CA LEU A 35 1.36 4.57 12.13
C LEU A 35 1.72 4.08 13.56
N PRO A 36 2.70 4.67 14.29
CA PRO A 36 3.05 4.23 15.64
C PRO A 36 1.98 4.55 16.69
N ALA A 37 1.09 5.51 16.41
CA ALA A 37 0.04 5.94 17.33
C ALA A 37 -1.24 5.09 17.21
N LEU A 38 -1.33 4.22 16.20
CA LEU A 38 -2.48 3.34 16.00
C LEU A 38 -2.54 2.22 17.05
N THR A 39 -3.76 1.79 17.35
CA THR A 39 -4.01 0.53 18.04
C THR A 39 -3.52 -0.67 17.21
N ALA A 40 -3.37 -1.83 17.85
CA ALA A 40 -2.96 -3.05 17.16
C ALA A 40 -3.96 -3.45 16.08
N GLU A 41 -5.25 -3.29 16.36
CA GLU A 41 -6.36 -3.60 15.47
C GLU A 41 -6.33 -2.71 14.21
N GLU A 42 -6.24 -1.40 14.39
CA GLU A 42 -6.15 -0.43 13.27
C GLU A 42 -4.90 -0.69 12.42
N ARG A 43 -3.76 -0.95 13.07
CA ARG A 43 -2.51 -1.28 12.37
C ARG A 43 -2.64 -2.57 11.56
N SER A 44 -3.31 -3.59 12.11
CA SER A 44 -3.56 -4.85 11.42
C SER A 44 -4.42 -4.65 10.17
N GLU A 45 -5.40 -3.74 10.23
CA GLU A 45 -6.24 -3.41 9.09
C GLU A 45 -5.41 -2.79 7.96
N TRP A 46 -4.56 -1.80 8.26
CA TRP A 46 -3.65 -1.20 7.28
C TRP A 46 -2.68 -2.20 6.65
N ILE A 47 -2.17 -3.15 7.44
CA ILE A 47 -1.33 -4.25 6.95
C ILE A 47 -2.12 -5.14 5.98
N SER A 48 -3.38 -5.45 6.29
CA SER A 48 -4.24 -6.25 5.41
C SER A 48 -4.44 -5.57 4.04
N TRP A 49 -4.65 -4.25 4.03
CA TRP A 49 -4.80 -3.47 2.81
C TRP A 49 -3.50 -3.41 2.00
N ARG A 50 -2.36 -3.24 2.67
CA ARG A 50 -1.04 -3.30 2.03
C ARG A 50 -0.84 -4.63 1.33
N ASP A 51 -1.17 -5.74 1.99
CA ASP A 51 -0.93 -7.08 1.46
C ASP A 51 -1.87 -7.41 0.30
N ALA A 52 -3.13 -6.99 0.38
CA ALA A 52 -4.07 -7.05 -0.74
C ALA A 52 -3.55 -6.24 -1.95
N GLY A 53 -3.10 -5.00 -1.73
CA GLY A 53 -2.53 -4.15 -2.77
C GLY A 53 -1.28 -4.76 -3.41
N ARG A 54 -0.38 -5.36 -2.62
CA ARG A 54 0.80 -6.08 -3.13
C ARG A 54 0.41 -7.28 -4.00
N ARG A 55 -0.62 -8.04 -3.59
CA ARG A 55 -1.12 -9.18 -4.36
C ARG A 55 -1.67 -8.75 -5.71
N ILE A 56 -2.52 -7.72 -5.73
CA ILE A 56 -3.12 -7.18 -6.96
C ILE A 56 -2.04 -6.62 -7.88
N ASN A 57 -1.10 -5.84 -7.34
CA ASN A 57 -0.02 -5.30 -8.15
C ASN A 57 0.85 -6.42 -8.74
N GLY A 58 1.24 -7.42 -7.95
CA GLY A 58 2.00 -8.57 -8.45
C GLY A 58 1.28 -9.34 -9.54
N TYR A 59 -0.04 -9.52 -9.42
CA TYR A 59 -0.88 -10.16 -10.44
C TYR A 59 -0.80 -9.43 -11.79
N TYR A 60 -0.98 -8.11 -11.79
CA TYR A 60 -0.98 -7.31 -13.01
C TYR A 60 0.43 -7.05 -13.55
N THR A 61 1.42 -6.85 -12.69
CA THR A 61 2.82 -6.68 -13.10
C THR A 61 3.34 -7.91 -13.83
N LYS A 62 3.13 -9.12 -13.28
CA LYS A 62 3.52 -10.36 -13.95
C LYS A 62 2.89 -10.45 -15.34
N ARG A 63 1.58 -10.22 -15.43
CA ARG A 63 0.87 -10.33 -16.72
C ARG A 63 1.28 -9.26 -17.72
N TRP A 64 1.61 -8.07 -17.24
CA TRP A 64 2.17 -7.02 -18.07
C TRP A 64 3.54 -7.41 -18.64
N GLU A 65 4.44 -7.92 -17.80
CA GLU A 65 5.78 -8.38 -18.17
C GLU A 65 5.73 -9.55 -19.16
N ASP A 66 4.81 -10.50 -18.94
CA ASP A 66 4.57 -11.67 -19.79
C ASP A 66 3.74 -11.32 -21.05
N LYS A 67 3.35 -10.05 -21.25
CA LYS A 67 2.56 -9.54 -22.39
C LYS A 67 1.19 -10.21 -22.57
N CYS A 68 0.55 -10.57 -21.47
CA CYS A 68 -0.70 -11.33 -21.39
C CYS A 68 -1.76 -10.63 -20.51
N LEU A 69 -1.70 -9.30 -20.35
CA LEU A 69 -2.50 -8.54 -19.38
C LEU A 69 -4.00 -8.88 -19.36
N LEU A 70 -4.57 -9.08 -20.56
CA LEU A 70 -6.00 -9.34 -20.76
C LEU A 70 -6.29 -10.80 -21.15
N ASP A 71 -5.27 -11.65 -21.18
CA ASP A 71 -5.42 -13.06 -21.54
C ASP A 71 -5.95 -13.85 -20.34
N ARG A 72 -6.83 -14.80 -20.62
CA ARG A 72 -7.38 -15.71 -19.61
C ARG A 72 -6.29 -16.67 -19.10
N ASP A 73 -5.41 -17.13 -20.00
CA ASP A 73 -4.53 -18.26 -19.74
C ASP A 73 -3.07 -17.81 -19.50
N CYS A 74 -2.91 -16.89 -18.54
CA CYS A 74 -1.63 -16.41 -18.00
C CYS A 74 -1.46 -16.72 -16.48
#